data_AF-A0AAD7GRP0-F1
#
_entry.id   AF-A0AAD7GRP0-F1
#
_cell.length_a   1.000
_cell.length_b   1.000
_cell.length_c   1.000
_cell.angle_alpha   90.00
_cell.angle_beta   90.00
_cell.angle_gamma   90.00
#
_symmetry.space_group_name_H-M   'P 1'
#
loop_
_entity.id
_entity.type
_entity.pdbx_description
1 polymer ?
#
loop_
_entity_poly.entity_id
_entity_poly.type
_entity_poly.pdbx_seq_one_letter_code
_entity_poly.pdbx_strand_id
1 'polypeptide(L)'
;DYTSIPQPGLNSCSIDVQRVHILRGCTSHNGMVYTRGSVDDYNHFAAVTGDSGWTWDCLLSYFFKVHTISIDPHTQFMPPEQKWTPPVDHHETLSQFNPTVHSTTGINVVSLNRF
;
A
#
# COMPACT_ATOMS: atom_id res chain seq x y z
N ASP A 1 -14.91 2.42 -23.54
CA ASP A 1 -15.00 1.72 -22.25
C ASP A 1 -14.76 0.23 -22.43
N TYR A 2 -14.12 -0.41 -21.46
CA TYR A 2 -13.82 -1.85 -21.48
C TYR A 2 -14.73 -2.58 -20.52
N THR A 3 -15.33 -3.68 -20.97
CA THR A 3 -16.17 -4.56 -20.16
C THR A 3 -15.74 -6.01 -20.32
N SER A 4 -15.99 -6.84 -19.31
CA SER A 4 -15.84 -8.28 -19.44
C SER A 4 -16.98 -8.87 -20.29
N ILE A 5 -16.75 -10.03 -20.91
CA ILE A 5 -17.87 -10.84 -21.41
C ILE A 5 -18.77 -11.26 -20.23
N PRO A 6 -20.06 -11.56 -20.46
CA PRO A 6 -20.93 -12.13 -19.44
C PRO A 6 -20.27 -13.29 -18.69
N GLN A 7 -20.15 -13.18 -17.37
CA GLN A 7 -19.48 -14.18 -16.53
C GLN A 7 -20.49 -15.20 -16.01
N PRO A 8 -20.41 -16.49 -16.38
CA PRO A 8 -21.38 -17.49 -15.91
C PRO A 8 -21.42 -17.62 -14.39
N GLY A 9 -20.27 -17.49 -13.72
CA GLY A 9 -20.15 -17.51 -12.25
C GLY A 9 -20.74 -16.29 -11.55
N LEU A 10 -21.18 -15.26 -12.30
CA LEU A 10 -21.81 -14.04 -11.80
C LEU A 10 -23.17 -13.81 -12.48
N ASN A 11 -23.99 -14.86 -12.61
CA ASN A 11 -25.32 -14.78 -13.23
C ASN A 11 -25.33 -14.18 -14.65
N SER A 12 -24.26 -14.42 -15.42
CA SER A 12 -24.06 -13.82 -16.75
C SER A 12 -23.99 -12.29 -16.72
N CYS A 13 -23.62 -11.68 -15.60
CA CYS A 13 -23.34 -10.25 -15.54
C CYS A 13 -22.02 -9.91 -16.27
N SER A 14 -22.01 -8.77 -16.93
CA SER A 14 -20.80 -8.11 -17.44
C SER A 14 -20.31 -7.09 -16.40
N ILE A 15 -19.00 -7.00 -16.23
CA ILE A 15 -18.35 -6.10 -15.26
C ILE A 15 -17.54 -5.06 -16.01
N ASP A 16 -17.64 -3.81 -15.56
CA ASP A 16 -16.81 -2.72 -16.06
C ASP A 16 -15.34 -2.91 -15.63
N VAL A 17 -14.44 -2.90 -16.60
CA VAL A 17 -12.99 -2.97 -16.36
C VAL A 17 -12.42 -1.57 -16.53
N GLN A 18 -12.39 -0.83 -15.42
CA GLN A 18 -11.92 0.56 -15.44
C GLN A 18 -10.45 0.65 -15.85
N ARG A 19 -10.20 1.38 -16.93
CA ARG A 19 -8.87 1.71 -17.46
C ARG A 19 -8.87 3.16 -17.88
N VAL A 20 -7.75 3.85 -17.65
CA VAL A 20 -7.66 5.28 -17.95
C VAL A 20 -6.64 5.52 -19.05
N HIS A 21 -7.06 6.26 -20.08
CA HIS A 21 -6.24 6.69 -21.20
C HIS A 21 -5.82 8.16 -21.02
N ILE A 22 -4.95 8.39 -20.04
CA ILE A 22 -4.33 9.69 -19.75
C ILE A 22 -2.83 9.51 -19.54
N LEU A 23 -2.08 10.60 -19.49
CA LEU A 23 -0.66 10.56 -19.15
C LEU A 23 -0.45 9.88 -17.79
N ARG A 24 0.57 9.00 -17.73
CA ARG A 24 0.89 8.10 -16.61
C ARG A 24 -0.16 7.00 -16.32
N GLY A 25 -1.23 6.92 -17.12
CA GLY A 25 -2.19 5.80 -17.13
C GLY A 25 -2.91 5.59 -15.80
N CYS A 26 -3.07 4.33 -15.40
CA CYS A 26 -3.80 3.95 -14.19
C CYS A 26 -3.13 4.48 -12.90
N THR A 27 -1.82 4.75 -12.92
CA THR A 27 -1.11 5.34 -11.76
C THR A 27 -1.62 6.75 -11.42
N SER A 28 -2.20 7.48 -12.38
CA SER A 28 -2.79 8.80 -12.13
C SER A 28 -4.24 8.76 -11.61
N HIS A 29 -4.88 7.58 -11.59
CA HIS A 29 -6.30 7.42 -11.25
C HIS A 29 -6.56 6.40 -10.13
N ASN A 30 -5.58 5.57 -9.77
CA ASN A 30 -5.77 4.54 -8.76
C ASN A 30 -6.03 5.13 -7.35
N GLY A 31 -6.40 4.28 -6.40
CA GLY A 31 -6.62 4.67 -5.00
C GLY A 31 -5.34 4.95 -4.20
N MET A 32 -4.19 5.13 -4.85
CA MET A 32 -2.88 5.42 -4.24
C MET A 32 -2.39 4.38 -3.22
N VAL A 33 -3.01 3.20 -3.16
CA VAL A 33 -2.61 2.11 -2.26
C VAL A 33 -1.32 1.49 -2.77
N TYR A 34 -0.29 1.48 -1.93
CA TYR A 34 0.95 0.75 -2.18
C TYR A 34 0.98 -0.55 -1.36
N THR A 35 0.98 -1.69 -2.05
CA THR A 35 1.15 -3.02 -1.46
C THR A 35 2.27 -3.75 -2.19
N ARG A 36 3.13 -4.46 -1.44
CA ARG A 36 4.21 -5.25 -2.03
C ARG A 36 3.75 -6.65 -2.44
N GLY A 37 2.75 -7.23 -1.77
CA GLY A 37 2.43 -8.66 -1.89
C GLY A 37 3.11 -9.51 -0.81
N SER A 38 2.78 -10.80 -0.78
CA SER A 38 3.33 -11.75 0.20
C SER A 38 4.62 -12.40 -0.31
N VAL A 39 5.44 -12.94 0.60
CA VAL A 39 6.63 -13.73 0.26
C VAL A 39 6.28 -14.91 -0.66
N ASP A 40 5.13 -15.54 -0.40
CA ASP A 40 4.66 -16.72 -1.12
C ASP A 40 4.35 -16.40 -2.59
N ASP A 41 3.80 -15.23 -2.89
CA ASP A 41 3.50 -14.80 -4.27
C ASP A 41 4.78 -14.77 -5.13
N TYR A 42 5.86 -14.18 -4.59
CA TYR A 42 7.13 -14.04 -5.30
C TYR A 42 7.87 -15.37 -5.41
N ASN A 43 7.89 -16.17 -4.35
CA ASN A 43 8.47 -17.51 -4.40
C ASN A 43 7.72 -18.42 -5.36
N HIS A 44 6.40 -18.27 -5.48
CA HIS A 44 5.60 -18.95 -6.49
C HIS A 44 5.98 -18.51 -7.91
N PHE A 45 6.19 -17.22 -8.16
CA PHE A 45 6.69 -16.74 -9.45
C PHE A 45 8.05 -17.33 -9.81
N ALA A 46 8.98 -17.39 -8.85
CA ALA A 46 10.28 -18.03 -9.07
C ALA A 46 10.13 -19.51 -9.42
N ALA A 47 9.22 -20.23 -8.75
CA ALA A 47 8.96 -21.64 -9.05
C ALA A 47 8.33 -21.85 -10.44
N VAL A 48 7.35 -21.03 -10.84
CA VAL A 48 6.67 -21.13 -12.14
C VAL A 48 7.59 -20.76 -13.30
N THR A 49 8.44 -19.76 -13.11
CA THR A 49 9.37 -19.27 -14.15
C THR A 49 10.68 -20.06 -14.20
N GLY A 50 11.03 -20.78 -13.13
CA GLY A 50 12.32 -21.44 -12.97
C GLY A 50 13.48 -20.46 -12.73
N ASP A 51 13.20 -19.18 -12.49
CA ASP A 51 14.19 -18.13 -12.27
C ASP A 51 14.16 -17.65 -10.81
N SER A 52 15.23 -17.94 -10.08
CA SER A 52 15.40 -17.53 -8.68
C SER A 52 15.44 -16.01 -8.48
N GLY A 53 15.67 -15.23 -9.55
CA GLY A 53 15.63 -13.77 -9.51
C GLY A 53 14.28 -13.21 -9.08
N TRP A 54 13.19 -13.99 -9.23
CA TRP A 54 11.85 -13.63 -8.77
C TRP A 54 11.58 -13.93 -7.30
N THR A 55 12.49 -14.59 -6.59
CA THR A 55 12.30 -14.86 -5.15
C THR A 55 12.23 -13.57 -4.34
N TRP A 56 11.51 -13.62 -3.22
CA TRP A 56 11.35 -12.45 -2.34
C TRP A 56 12.69 -11.83 -1.94
N ASP A 57 13.66 -12.66 -1.56
CA ASP A 57 14.96 -12.21 -1.07
C ASP A 57 15.77 -11.50 -2.17
N CYS A 58 15.67 -11.96 -3.42
CA CYS A 58 16.31 -11.30 -4.56
C CYS A 58 15.66 -9.94 -4.87
N LEU A 59 14.34 -9.84 -4.74
CA LEU A 59 13.59 -8.62 -5.06
C LEU A 59 13.60 -7.57 -3.93
N LEU A 60 13.91 -7.97 -2.70
CA LEU A 60 13.85 -7.09 -1.53
C LEU A 60 14.70 -5.81 -1.70
N SER A 61 15.90 -5.95 -2.28
CA SER A 61 16.78 -4.82 -2.57
C SER A 61 16.16 -3.82 -3.56
N TYR A 62 15.45 -4.31 -4.57
CA TYR A 62 14.75 -3.47 -5.54
C TYR A 62 13.58 -2.73 -4.92
N PHE A 63 12.81 -3.38 -4.03
CA PHE A 63 11.72 -2.71 -3.31
C PHE A 63 12.22 -1.52 -2.51
N PHE A 64 13.37 -1.62 -1.84
CA PHE A 64 13.96 -0.48 -1.13
C PHE A 64 14.49 0.60 -2.06
N LYS A 65 14.96 0.25 -3.27
CA LYS A 65 15.45 1.23 -4.24
C LYS A 65 14.34 2.09 -4.84
N VAL A 66 13.16 1.52 -5.07
CA VAL A 66 12.04 2.20 -5.75
C VAL A 66 11.08 2.92 -4.79
N HIS A 67 11.29 2.77 -3.49
CA HIS A 67 10.42 3.30 -2.46
C HIS A 67 11.15 4.32 -1.60
N THR A 68 10.57 5.51 -1.50
CA THR A 68 10.99 6.52 -0.53
C THR A 68 9.86 6.71 0.47
N ILE A 69 10.15 6.50 1.75
CA ILE A 69 9.27 6.95 2.83
C ILE A 69 9.61 8.42 3.05
N SER A 70 8.80 9.31 2.50
CA SER A 70 8.82 10.71 2.92
C SER A 70 8.15 10.79 4.28
N ILE A 71 8.95 10.77 5.33
CA ILE A 71 8.51 11.16 6.67
C ILE A 71 8.40 12.69 6.63
N ASP A 72 7.23 13.23 6.93
CA ASP A 72 7.01 14.68 6.97
C ASP A 72 8.07 15.31 7.90
N PRO A 73 8.89 16.28 7.47
CA PRO A 73 9.87 16.92 8.35
C PRO A 73 9.24 17.63 9.56
N HIS A 74 7.94 17.93 9.54
CA HIS A 74 7.21 18.38 10.74
C HIS A 74 7.02 17.26 11.78
N THR A 75 7.13 15.99 11.39
CA THR A 75 7.21 14.85 12.33
C THR A 75 8.63 14.62 12.86
N GLN A 76 9.65 15.32 12.37
CA GLN A 76 11.03 15.21 12.88
C GLN A 76 11.21 15.85 14.27
N PHE A 77 10.29 16.74 14.67
CA PHE A 77 10.20 17.27 16.03
C PHE A 77 9.30 16.46 16.96
N MET A 78 8.73 15.36 16.45
CA MET A 78 7.82 14.57 17.24
C MET A 78 8.64 13.66 18.16
N PRO A 79 8.48 13.79 19.49
CA PRO A 79 9.30 13.03 20.44
C PRO A 79 9.05 11.53 20.23
N PRO A 80 10.02 10.66 20.58
CA PRO A 80 10.02 9.23 20.24
C PRO A 80 8.77 8.46 20.68
N GLU A 81 7.98 9.00 21.63
CA GLU A 81 6.65 8.52 22.00
C GLU A 81 5.54 8.72 20.94
N GLN A 82 5.76 9.47 19.87
CA GLN A 82 4.73 9.85 18.91
C GLN A 82 5.16 9.56 17.45
N LYS A 83 4.78 8.39 16.94
CA LYS A 83 5.02 8.00 15.54
C LYS A 83 3.73 8.05 14.73
N TRP A 84 3.21 9.26 14.57
CA TRP A 84 1.93 9.56 13.91
C TRP A 84 2.15 10.36 12.63
N THR A 85 1.23 10.25 11.67
CA THR A 85 1.11 11.27 10.63
C THR A 85 0.12 12.30 11.13
N PRO A 86 0.45 13.61 11.17
CA PRO A 86 -0.49 14.62 11.63
C PRO A 86 -1.73 14.61 10.72
N PRO A 87 -2.94 14.74 11.28
CA PRO A 87 -4.14 14.88 10.49
C PRO A 87 -4.08 16.10 9.57
N VAL A 88 -4.59 15.96 8.34
CA VAL A 88 -4.63 17.05 7.34
C VAL A 88 -5.45 18.26 7.81
N ASP A 89 -6.38 18.05 8.73
CA ASP A 89 -7.26 19.06 9.34
C ASP A 89 -6.74 19.61 10.67
N HIS A 90 -5.51 19.24 11.08
CA HIS A 90 -4.82 19.75 12.28
C HIS A 90 -5.57 19.56 13.61
N HIS A 91 -6.45 18.56 13.71
CA HIS A 91 -7.16 18.30 14.96
C HIS A 91 -6.27 17.58 16.00
N GLU A 92 -6.62 17.73 17.27
CA GLU A 92 -5.95 17.10 18.41
C GLU A 92 -6.14 15.56 18.38
N THR A 93 -5.04 14.80 18.47
CA THR A 93 -5.03 13.33 18.31
C THR A 93 -4.85 12.55 19.62
N LEU A 94 -4.74 13.23 20.76
CA LEU A 94 -4.37 12.64 22.06
C LEU A 94 -5.27 11.48 22.51
N SER A 95 -6.54 11.43 22.06
CA SER A 95 -7.50 10.39 22.44
C SER A 95 -7.71 9.28 21.40
N GLN A 96 -6.99 9.33 20.28
CA GLN A 96 -7.14 8.36 19.19
C GLN A 96 -6.14 7.21 19.28
N PHE A 97 -5.05 7.38 20.04
CA PHE A 97 -4.07 6.34 20.27
C PHE A 97 -4.53 5.37 21.38
N ASN A 98 -4.86 4.16 20.98
CA ASN A 98 -5.02 3.02 21.88
C ASN A 98 -3.72 2.16 21.95
N PRO A 99 -2.98 2.15 23.06
CA PRO A 99 -1.72 1.40 23.20
C PRO A 99 -1.88 -0.13 23.17
N THR A 100 -3.11 -0.65 23.30
CA THR A 100 -3.36 -2.10 23.17
C THR A 100 -3.36 -2.60 21.73
N VAL A 101 -3.53 -1.70 20.75
CA VAL A 101 -3.63 -2.05 19.32
C VAL A 101 -2.67 -1.29 18.41
N HIS A 102 -2.04 -0.23 18.93
CA HIS A 102 -1.08 0.58 18.18
C HIS A 102 0.34 0.40 18.76
N SER A 103 1.27 -0.04 17.92
CA SER A 103 2.70 -0.17 18.27
C SER A 103 3.44 1.14 18.00
N THR A 104 4.35 1.53 18.90
CA THR A 104 5.35 2.58 18.65
C THR A 104 6.60 2.06 17.93
N THR A 105 6.68 0.74 17.72
CA THR A 105 7.84 0.04 17.15
C THR A 105 7.53 -0.48 15.75
N GLY A 106 8.39 -0.19 14.77
CA GLY A 106 8.27 -0.65 13.39
C GLY A 106 8.72 0.42 12.38
N ILE A 107 8.77 0.11 11.08
CA ILE A 107 9.14 1.08 10.03
C ILE A 107 7.96 1.95 9.60
N ASN A 108 6.74 1.40 9.63
CA ASN A 108 5.54 2.11 9.21
C ASN A 108 5.03 3.09 10.29
N VAL A 109 4.42 4.18 9.84
CA VAL A 109 3.70 5.13 10.70
C VAL A 109 2.28 4.60 10.89
N VAL A 110 1.71 4.76 12.08
CA VAL A 110 0.32 4.37 12.34
C VAL A 110 -0.59 5.52 11.94
N SER A 111 -1.56 5.24 11.07
CA SER A 111 -2.62 6.19 10.72
C SER A 111 -3.73 6.10 11.77
N LEU A 112 -4.09 7.23 12.37
CA LEU A 112 -5.18 7.32 13.34
C LEU A 112 -6.46 7.72 12.60
N ASN A 113 -7.55 7.00 12.88
CA ASN A 113 -8.84 7.25 12.25
C ASN A 113 -9.61 8.34 13.01
N ARG A 114 -10.40 9.14 12.29
CA ARG A 114 -11.47 9.95 12.90
C ARG A 114 -12.48 9.02 13.58
N PHE A 115 -12.70 9.23 14.88
CA PHE A 115 -13.98 8.96 15.53
C PHE A 115 -14.57 10.30 15.98
#